data_AF-A0A919N9E6-F1
#
_entry.id   AF-A0A919N9E6-F1
#
_cell.length_a   1.000
_cell.length_b   1.000
_cell.length_c   1.000
_cell.angle_alpha   90.00
_cell.angle_beta   90.00
_cell.angle_gamma   90.00
#
_symmetry.space_group_name_H-M   'P 1'
#
loop_
_entity.id
_entity.type
_entity.pdbx_description
1 polymer ?
#
loop_
_entity_poly.entity_id
_entity_poly.type
_entity_poly.pdbx_seq_one_letter_code
_entity_poly.pdbx_strand_id
1 'polypeptide(L)'
;MQDYRSAAYLSSKKVSGRRPLLRTAQLNIVGWIAVTGLCAVGATAGLAVSRLAGVGTRIAMPAGGIAALVAVLAVDRRKWGDMPTSYSWTDDPDATAQAAALLTREGIGASAQLDQFGLPAVHYRNRDSRRVRQLFRSAGLPAPPTA
;
A
#
# COMPACT_ATOMS: atom_id res chain seq x y z
N MET A 1 -41.47 -1.08 -6.84
CA MET A 1 -41.24 -0.13 -5.72
C MET A 1 -40.40 -0.88 -4.70
N GLN A 2 -39.10 -0.65 -4.71
CA GLN A 2 -38.11 -1.41 -3.94
C GLN A 2 -37.25 -0.41 -3.16
N ASP A 3 -37.00 -0.76 -1.91
CA ASP A 3 -36.55 0.09 -0.82
C ASP A 3 -35.22 0.83 -1.07
N TYR A 4 -35.28 2.15 -0.98
CA TYR A 4 -34.12 3.03 -0.83
C TYR A 4 -33.56 2.91 0.61
N ARG A 5 -32.74 1.89 0.88
CA ARG A 5 -32.10 1.65 2.19
C ARG A 5 -30.56 1.73 2.17
N SER A 6 -30.00 2.68 1.44
CA SER A 6 -28.53 2.82 1.28
C SER A 6 -27.98 4.21 1.63
N ALA A 7 -28.56 4.90 2.64
CA ALA A 7 -28.13 6.25 3.01
C ALA A 7 -27.37 6.35 4.36
N ALA A 8 -26.90 5.23 4.92
CA ALA A 8 -26.31 5.20 6.27
C ALA A 8 -24.77 5.21 6.34
N TYR A 9 -24.04 5.39 5.23
CA TYR A 9 -22.56 5.28 5.22
C TYR A 9 -21.80 6.60 4.98
N LEU A 10 -22.41 7.75 5.29
CA LEU A 10 -21.72 9.05 5.26
C LEU A 10 -21.35 9.53 6.67
N SER A 11 -20.62 8.72 7.43
CA SER A 11 -19.80 9.22 8.54
C SER A 11 -18.35 9.33 8.06
N SER A 12 -18.12 10.27 7.14
CA SER A 12 -16.77 10.69 6.77
C SER A 12 -16.21 11.55 7.90
N LYS A 13 -15.67 10.89 8.93
CA LYS A 13 -14.74 11.54 9.87
C LYS A 13 -13.68 12.24 9.02
N LYS A 14 -13.59 13.58 9.13
CA LYS A 14 -12.53 14.40 8.52
C LYS A 14 -11.19 13.97 9.12
N VAL A 15 -10.55 12.96 8.52
CA VAL A 15 -9.18 12.58 8.86
C VAL A 15 -8.28 13.63 8.20
N SER A 16 -7.54 14.37 9.03
CA SER A 16 -6.58 15.37 8.55
C SER A 16 -5.69 14.76 7.46
N GLY A 17 -5.49 15.47 6.35
CA GLY A 17 -4.82 15.00 5.12
C GLY A 17 -3.33 14.65 5.22
N ARG A 18 -2.85 14.20 6.37
CA ARG A 18 -1.52 13.63 6.52
C ARG A 18 -1.54 12.20 6.00
N ARG A 19 -0.76 11.95 4.95
CA ARG A 19 -0.56 10.60 4.42
C ARG A 19 -0.01 9.72 5.55
N PRO A 20 -0.65 8.57 5.86
CA PRO A 20 -0.15 7.70 6.92
C PRO A 20 1.24 7.18 6.56
N LEU A 21 2.14 7.14 7.54
CA LEU A 21 3.52 6.71 7.34
C LEU A 21 3.59 5.22 6.94
N LEU A 22 2.74 4.38 7.54
CA LEU A 22 2.51 3.00 7.15
C LEU A 22 1.23 2.87 6.32
N ARG A 23 1.29 2.07 5.25
CA ARG A 23 0.13 1.83 4.36
C ARG A 23 -0.62 0.55 4.67
N THR A 24 0.03 -0.47 5.24
CA THR A 24 -0.66 -1.74 5.58
C THR A 24 -1.16 -1.81 7.01
N ALA A 25 -0.42 -1.20 7.95
CA ALA A 25 -0.73 -1.29 9.37
C ALA A 25 -1.38 -0.01 9.88
N GLN A 26 -2.56 -0.14 10.50
CA GLN A 26 -3.01 0.85 11.48
C GLN A 26 -2.24 0.58 12.78
N LEU A 27 -1.21 1.39 13.05
CA LEU A 27 -0.44 1.31 14.28
C LEU A 27 -1.36 1.65 15.47
N ASN A 28 -1.82 0.62 16.17
CA ASN A 28 -2.33 0.77 17.53
C ASN A 28 -1.16 1.00 18.50
N ILE A 29 -1.47 1.27 19.77
CA ILE A 29 -0.47 1.53 20.83
C ILE A 29 0.59 0.43 20.88
N VAL A 30 0.20 -0.84 20.72
CA VAL A 30 1.11 -1.99 20.72
C VAL A 30 2.10 -1.93 19.55
N GLY A 31 1.65 -1.56 18.36
CA GLY A 31 2.51 -1.40 17.21
C GLY A 31 3.52 -0.25 17.37
N TRP A 32 3.12 0.86 18.00
CA TRP A 32 4.05 1.95 18.33
C TRP A 32 5.10 1.54 19.36
N ILE A 33 4.72 0.72 20.35
CA ILE A 33 5.66 0.15 21.32
C ILE A 33 6.66 -0.76 20.62
N ALA A 34 6.22 -1.61 19.69
CA ALA A 34 7.11 -2.49 18.92
C ALA A 34 8.10 -1.71 18.05
N VAL A 35 7.65 -0.65 17.37
CA VAL A 35 8.53 0.24 16.58
C VAL A 35 9.54 0.93 17.49
N THR A 36 9.10 1.44 18.63
CA THR A 36 9.98 2.11 19.60
C THR A 36 11.03 1.15 20.14
N GLY A 37 10.63 -0.08 20.49
CA GLY A 37 11.54 -1.14 20.91
C GLY A 37 12.55 -1.52 19.82
N LEU A 38 12.12 -1.65 18.57
CA LEU A 38 13.01 -1.95 17.46
C LEU A 38 14.01 -0.80 17.19
N CYS A 39 13.56 0.45 17.27
CA CYS A 39 14.44 1.62 17.19
C CYS A 39 15.45 1.65 18.34
N ALA A 40 15.04 1.28 19.56
CA ALA A 40 15.95 1.18 20.70
C ALA A 40 17.01 0.08 20.50
N VAL A 41 16.63 -1.09 19.98
CA VAL A 41 17.57 -2.15 19.60
C VAL A 41 18.50 -1.71 18.46
N GLY A 42 17.98 -0.97 17.47
CA GLY A 42 18.80 -0.38 16.41
C GLY A 42 19.82 0.64 16.94
N ALA A 43 19.43 1.46 17.91
CA ALA A 43 20.30 2.42 18.56
C ALA A 43 21.39 1.75 19.41
N THR A 44 21.08 0.67 20.14
CA THR A 44 22.08 -0.10 20.90
C THR A 44 23.05 -0.84 19.97
N ALA A 45 22.56 -1.40 18.86
CA ALA A 45 23.40 -2.00 17.82
C ALA A 45 24.33 -0.95 17.18
N GLY A 46 23.80 0.23 16.84
CA GLY A 46 24.60 1.35 16.32
C GLY A 46 25.69 1.80 17.30
N LEU A 47 25.38 1.83 18.60
CA LEU A 47 26.37 2.11 19.65
C LEU A 47 27.46 1.03 19.72
N ALA A 48 27.09 -0.25 19.66
CA ALA A 48 28.05 -1.35 19.66
C ALA A 48 28.99 -1.31 18.45
N VAL A 49 28.44 -1.06 17.25
CA VAL A 49 29.21 -0.90 16.02
C VAL A 49 30.14 0.33 16.10
N SER A 50 29.68 1.44 16.68
CA SER A 50 30.52 2.64 16.83
C SER A 50 31.73 2.44 17.74
N ARG A 51 31.58 1.62 18.79
CA ARG A 51 32.69 1.26 19.68
C ARG A 51 33.71 0.36 19.00
N LEU A 52 33.26 -0.54 18.13
CA LEU A 52 34.15 -1.43 17.36
C LEU A 52 34.87 -0.69 16.23
N ALA A 53 34.20 0.28 15.59
CA ALA A 53 34.73 1.02 14.44
C ALA A 53 35.49 2.31 14.81
N GLY A 54 35.54 2.68 16.10
CA GLY A 54 36.18 3.92 16.56
C GLY A 54 35.47 5.20 16.11
N VAL A 55 34.20 5.09 15.70
CA VAL A 55 33.42 6.20 15.15
C VAL A 55 32.69 6.94 16.29
N GLY A 56 32.56 8.27 16.18
CA GLY A 56 31.90 9.11 17.16
C GLY A 56 30.49 8.62 17.53
N THR A 57 30.30 8.25 18.79
CA THR A 57 29.06 7.69 19.36
C THR A 57 27.83 8.61 19.18
N ARG A 58 28.05 9.93 19.12
CA ARG A 58 27.00 10.94 18.95
C ARG A 58 26.25 10.82 17.62
N ILE A 59 26.87 10.27 16.58
CA ILE A 59 26.27 10.13 15.24
C ILE A 59 25.72 8.71 15.02
N ALA A 60 26.43 7.71 15.53
CA ALA A 60 26.09 6.31 15.26
C ALA A 60 24.79 5.85 15.96
N MET A 61 24.49 6.37 17.15
CA MET A 61 23.29 6.01 17.90
C MET A 61 21.98 6.48 17.22
N PRO A 62 21.81 7.77 16.84
CA PRO A 62 20.62 8.19 16.09
C PRO A 62 20.56 7.55 14.70
N ALA A 63 21.70 7.31 14.04
CA ALA A 63 21.73 6.62 12.75
C ALA A 63 21.19 5.19 12.83
N GLY A 64 21.51 4.44 13.88
CA GLY A 64 20.98 3.08 14.12
C GLY A 64 19.46 3.05 14.31
N GLY A 65 18.93 4.01 15.08
CA GLY A 65 17.48 4.16 15.26
C GLY A 65 16.75 4.55 13.96
N ILE A 66 17.32 5.47 13.18
CA ILE A 66 16.77 5.86 11.87
C ILE A 66 16.81 4.69 10.89
N ALA A 67 17.91 3.92 10.85
CA ALA A 67 18.04 2.76 9.98
C ALA A 67 16.97 1.70 10.29
N ALA A 68 16.71 1.43 11.56
CA ALA A 68 15.63 0.52 11.98
C ALA A 68 14.26 1.01 11.51
N LEU A 69 13.96 2.30 11.68
CA LEU A 69 12.72 2.90 11.19
C LEU A 69 12.58 2.79 9.67
N VAL A 70 13.64 3.12 8.92
CA VAL A 70 13.67 3.00 7.46
C VAL A 70 13.44 1.56 7.02
N ALA A 71 14.03 0.58 7.71
CA ALA A 71 13.82 -0.84 7.41
C ALA A 71 12.35 -1.25 7.60
N VAL A 72 11.69 -0.83 8.68
CA VAL A 72 10.25 -1.08 8.91
C VAL A 72 9.41 -0.46 7.79
N LEU A 73 9.67 0.80 7.45
CA LEU A 73 8.95 1.50 6.37
C LEU A 73 9.16 0.81 5.02
N ALA A 74 10.37 0.33 4.74
CA ALA A 74 10.68 -0.38 3.51
C ALA A 74 9.93 -1.72 3.42
N VAL A 75 9.89 -2.48 4.52
CA VAL A 75 9.15 -3.75 4.59
C VAL A 75 7.65 -3.52 4.46
N ASP A 76 7.08 -2.55 5.17
CA ASP A 76 5.65 -2.19 5.06
C ASP A 76 5.30 -1.79 3.62
N ARG A 77 6.10 -0.94 2.98
CA ARG A 77 5.85 -0.52 1.60
C ARG A 77 5.99 -1.65 0.60
N ARG A 78 6.98 -2.54 0.79
CA ARG A 78 7.13 -3.72 -0.06
C ARG A 78 5.90 -4.62 0.07
N LYS A 79 5.49 -4.92 1.31
CA LYS A 79 4.31 -5.73 1.59
C LYS A 79 3.06 -5.09 1.00
N TRP A 80 2.87 -3.78 1.18
CA TRP A 80 1.75 -3.04 0.59
C TRP A 80 1.75 -3.14 -0.93
N GLY A 81 2.91 -2.94 -1.56
CA GLY A 81 3.05 -2.95 -3.02
C GLY A 81 2.78 -4.32 -3.64
N ASP A 82 3.06 -5.40 -2.91
CA ASP A 82 2.81 -6.77 -3.34
C ASP A 82 1.37 -7.26 -3.04
N MET A 83 0.59 -6.53 -2.23
CA MET A 83 -0.81 -6.88 -1.98
C MET A 83 -1.62 -6.82 -3.28
N PRO A 84 -2.44 -7.85 -3.56
CA PRO A 84 -3.38 -7.81 -4.67
C PRO A 84 -4.46 -6.77 -4.38
N THR A 85 -4.91 -6.10 -5.44
CA THR A 85 -6.06 -5.21 -5.47
C THR A 85 -6.91 -5.55 -6.68
N SER A 86 -8.22 -5.32 -6.57
CA SER A 86 -9.17 -5.53 -7.65
C SER A 86 -9.87 -4.22 -7.97
N TYR A 87 -10.28 -4.07 -9.23
CA TYR A 87 -11.11 -2.97 -9.68
C TYR A 87 -12.19 -3.49 -10.62
N SER A 88 -13.43 -3.26 -10.26
CA SER A 88 -14.62 -3.55 -11.08
C SER A 88 -15.29 -2.23 -11.46
N TRP A 89 -15.74 -2.13 -12.71
CA TRP A 89 -16.46 -0.97 -13.24
C TRP A 89 -17.54 -1.35 -14.25
N THR A 90 -17.64 -2.63 -14.60
CA THR A 90 -18.53 -3.15 -15.63
C THR A 90 -18.95 -4.57 -15.25
N ASP A 91 -20.16 -4.94 -15.63
CA ASP A 91 -20.69 -6.30 -15.48
C ASP A 91 -20.31 -7.19 -16.68
N ASP A 92 -19.61 -6.63 -17.68
CA ASP A 92 -19.16 -7.35 -18.87
C ASP A 92 -17.82 -8.08 -18.61
N PRO A 93 -17.81 -9.43 -18.59
CA PRO A 93 -16.58 -10.21 -18.40
C PRO A 93 -15.59 -10.06 -19.57
N ASP A 94 -16.08 -9.82 -20.80
CA ASP A 94 -15.22 -9.70 -21.98
C ASP A 94 -14.49 -8.35 -21.97
N ALA A 95 -15.16 -7.27 -21.60
CA ALA A 95 -14.53 -5.96 -21.40
C ALA A 95 -13.45 -6.02 -20.30
N THR A 96 -13.71 -6.76 -19.22
CA THR A 96 -12.75 -6.96 -18.12
C THR A 96 -11.54 -7.78 -18.58
N ALA A 97 -11.76 -8.85 -19.35
CA ALA A 97 -10.69 -9.67 -19.93
C ALA A 97 -9.82 -8.86 -20.90
N GLN A 98 -10.42 -8.02 -21.75
CA GLN A 98 -9.70 -7.14 -22.66
C GLN A 98 -8.84 -6.11 -21.92
N ALA A 99 -9.36 -5.52 -20.84
CA ALA A 99 -8.60 -4.59 -20.00
C ALA A 99 -7.42 -5.29 -19.29
N ALA A 100 -7.61 -6.52 -18.78
CA ALA A 100 -6.52 -7.30 -18.21
C ALA A 100 -5.45 -7.66 -19.26
N ALA A 101 -5.86 -7.98 -20.49
CA ALA A 101 -4.95 -8.24 -21.60
C ALA A 101 -4.16 -6.97 -21.99
N LEU A 102 -4.81 -5.81 -22.02
CA LEU A 102 -4.14 -4.51 -22.24
C LEU A 102 -3.05 -4.27 -21.19
N LEU A 103 -3.36 -4.43 -19.90
CA LEU A 103 -2.38 -4.25 -18.82
C LEU A 103 -1.21 -5.25 -18.92
N THR A 104 -1.51 -6.50 -19.27
CA THR A 104 -0.49 -7.55 -19.44
C THR A 104 0.46 -7.23 -20.60
N ARG A 105 -0.07 -6.73 -21.72
CA ARG A 105 0.75 -6.27 -22.87
C ARG A 105 1.69 -5.13 -22.48
N GLU A 106 1.28 -4.27 -21.56
CA GLU A 106 2.07 -3.16 -21.01
C GLU A 106 3.01 -3.58 -19.85
N GLY A 107 3.17 -4.89 -19.64
CA GLY A 107 4.08 -5.47 -18.65
C GLY A 107 3.57 -5.38 -17.21
N ILE A 108 2.27 -5.18 -16.99
CA ILE A 108 1.64 -5.24 -15.67
C ILE A 108 1.04 -6.62 -15.48
N GLY A 109 1.46 -7.34 -14.44
CA GLY A 109 0.87 -8.63 -14.09
C GLY A 109 -0.57 -8.45 -13.60
N ALA A 110 -1.53 -8.57 -14.53
CA ALA A 110 -2.95 -8.43 -14.27
C ALA A 110 -3.73 -9.67 -14.71
N SER A 111 -4.86 -9.94 -14.06
CA SER A 111 -5.78 -11.03 -14.42
C SER A 111 -7.23 -10.55 -14.33
N ALA A 112 -8.10 -11.11 -15.17
CA ALA A 112 -9.55 -10.93 -15.04
C ALA A 112 -10.11 -12.07 -14.20
N GLN A 113 -10.78 -11.73 -13.10
CA GLN A 113 -11.42 -12.67 -12.17
C GLN A 113 -12.68 -12.02 -11.60
N LEU A 114 -13.50 -12.80 -10.90
CA LEU A 114 -14.61 -12.23 -10.14
C LEU A 114 -14.09 -11.65 -8.83
N ASP A 115 -14.61 -10.50 -8.42
CA ASP A 115 -14.34 -9.93 -7.10
C ASP A 115 -15.14 -10.64 -6.00
N GLN A 116 -15.01 -10.15 -4.77
CA GLN A 116 -15.73 -10.69 -3.61
C GLN A 116 -17.26 -10.61 -3.69
N PHE A 117 -17.79 -9.80 -4.62
CA PHE A 117 -19.22 -9.65 -4.88
C PHE A 117 -19.67 -10.44 -6.11
N GLY A 118 -18.77 -11.20 -6.74
CA GLY A 118 -19.06 -11.97 -7.95
C GLY A 118 -19.09 -11.12 -9.22
N LEU A 119 -18.58 -9.88 -9.19
CA LEU A 119 -18.53 -9.00 -10.37
C LEU A 119 -17.21 -9.16 -11.12
N PRO A 120 -17.20 -9.09 -12.46
CA PRO A 120 -15.96 -9.04 -13.24
C PRO A 120 -15.06 -7.90 -12.76
N ALA A 121 -13.81 -8.24 -12.45
CA ALA A 121 -12.82 -7.30 -11.98
C ALA A 121 -11.43 -7.61 -12.54
N VAL A 122 -10.63 -6.55 -12.70
CA VAL A 122 -9.21 -6.69 -13.01
C VAL A 122 -8.43 -6.69 -11.71
N HIS A 123 -7.68 -7.77 -11.49
CA HIS A 123 -6.80 -7.96 -10.35
C HIS A 123 -5.36 -7.61 -10.74
N TYR A 124 -4.70 -6.82 -9.92
CA TYR A 124 -3.31 -6.40 -10.12
C TYR A 124 -2.66 -6.08 -8.77
N ARG A 125 -1.35 -5.78 -8.76
CA ARG A 125 -0.64 -5.43 -7.52
C ARG A 125 -0.74 -3.93 -7.22
N ASN A 126 -0.84 -3.57 -5.94
CA ASN A 126 -0.89 -2.17 -5.49
C ASN A 126 0.30 -1.31 -5.97
N ARG A 127 1.48 -1.91 -6.17
CA ARG A 127 2.64 -1.19 -6.74
C ARG A 127 2.36 -0.64 -8.15
N ASP A 128 1.46 -1.29 -8.89
CA ASP A 128 1.14 -0.98 -10.28
C ASP A 128 -0.06 -0.01 -10.41
N SER A 129 -0.77 0.32 -9.32
CA SER A 129 -2.00 1.15 -9.36
C SER A 129 -1.83 2.49 -10.07
N ARG A 130 -0.66 3.11 -9.98
CA ARG A 130 -0.39 4.38 -10.70
C ARG A 130 -0.34 4.16 -12.22
N ARG A 131 0.36 3.12 -12.67
CA ARG A 131 0.49 2.78 -14.09
C ARG A 131 -0.85 2.32 -14.64
N VAL A 132 -1.60 1.49 -13.90
CA VAL A 132 -2.96 1.06 -14.27
C VAL A 132 -3.87 2.26 -14.50
N ARG A 133 -3.92 3.23 -13.57
CA ARG A 133 -4.73 4.45 -13.76
C ARG A 133 -4.29 5.29 -14.95
N GLN A 134 -3.00 5.36 -15.23
CA GLN A 134 -2.51 6.09 -16.39
C GLN A 134 -2.95 5.41 -17.69
N LEU A 135 -2.78 4.09 -17.77
CA LEU A 135 -3.18 3.28 -18.92
C LEU A 135 -4.68 3.30 -19.16
N PHE A 136 -5.48 3.18 -18.10
CA PHE A 136 -6.94 3.25 -18.21
C PHE A 136 -7.39 4.61 -18.73
N ARG A 137 -6.82 5.71 -18.21
CA ARG A 137 -7.11 7.06 -18.72
C ARG A 137 -6.68 7.25 -20.18
N SER A 138 -5.51 6.76 -20.57
CA SER A 138 -5.06 6.86 -21.97
C SER A 138 -5.89 5.99 -22.93
N ALA A 139 -6.45 4.89 -22.44
CA ALA A 139 -7.32 4.00 -23.21
C ALA A 139 -8.80 4.43 -23.19
N GLY A 140 -9.15 5.53 -22.52
CA GLY A 140 -10.54 5.98 -22.38
C GLY A 140 -11.40 5.11 -21.44
N LEU A 141 -10.78 4.25 -20.62
CA LEU A 141 -11.46 3.40 -19.65
C LEU A 141 -11.67 4.14 -18.30
N PRO A 142 -12.74 3.82 -17.56
CA PRO A 142 -12.97 4.35 -16.21
C PRO A 142 -11.81 4.02 -15.28
N ALA A 143 -11.08 5.02 -14.79
CA ALA A 143 -9.88 4.77 -14.00
C ALA A 143 -10.19 4.40 -12.53
N PRO A 144 -9.42 3.47 -11.92
CA PRO A 144 -9.54 3.16 -10.51
C PRO A 144 -9.38 4.41 -9.62
N PRO A 145 -10.07 4.50 -8.47
CA PRO A 145 -9.94 5.63 -7.56
C PRO A 145 -8.54 5.77 -6.94
N THR A 146 -8.26 6.93 -6.35
CA THR A 146 -7.02 7.16 -5.62
C THR A 146 -7.08 6.62 -4.20
N ALA A 147 -6.20 5.66 -3.90
CA ALA A 147 -5.89 5.19 -2.54
C ALA A 147 -4.97 6.14 -1.76
#